data_AF-A0A812VQC7-F1
#
_entry.id   AF-A0A812VQC7-F1
#
_cell.length_a   1.000
_cell.length_b   1.000
_cell.length_c   1.000
_cell.angle_alpha   90.00
_cell.angle_beta   90.00
_cell.angle_gamma   90.00
#
_symmetry.space_group_name_H-M   'P 1'
#
loop_
_entity.id
_entity.type
_entity.pdbx_description
1 polymer ?
#
loop_
_entity_poly.entity_id
_entity_poly.type
_entity_poly.pdbx_seq_one_letter_code
_entity_poly.pdbx_strand_id
1 'polypeptide(L)'
;MLRLPSSGKREASHHFSFGANIVIFVSVLWRIAAERPESGRPCFQRWGPFILTFLGCCLVMWDFIRHILLDHGGVFFPEEVLAMYRDDGGLTTMGRASQFTTITGFVIFLTGVIWFVAVRALFL
;
A
#
# COMPACT_ATOMS: atom_id res chain seq x y z
N MET A 1 3.47 -29.58 22.70
CA MET A 1 2.55 -29.57 21.54
C MET A 1 1.70 -28.31 21.63
N LEU A 2 2.22 -27.18 21.15
CA LEU A 2 1.52 -25.90 21.17
C LEU A 2 0.40 -25.95 20.12
N ARG A 3 -0.87 -25.89 20.55
CA ARG A 3 -2.01 -25.65 19.65
C ARG A 3 -1.75 -24.34 18.91
N LEU A 4 -1.44 -24.40 17.61
CA LEU A 4 -1.42 -23.23 16.73
C LEU A 4 -2.84 -22.63 16.73
N PRO A 5 -3.09 -21.47 17.36
CA PRO A 5 -4.35 -20.81 17.18
C PRO A 5 -4.35 -20.21 15.76
N SER A 6 -5.38 -20.58 14.99
CA SER A 6 -6.04 -19.68 14.04
C SER A 6 -5.28 -19.21 12.78
N SER A 7 -4.77 -20.13 11.97
CA SER A 7 -4.47 -19.84 10.54
C SER A 7 -5.63 -19.10 9.87
N GLY A 8 -6.87 -19.58 10.08
CA GLY A 8 -8.07 -18.93 9.53
C GLY A 8 -8.39 -17.53 10.09
N LYS A 9 -8.01 -17.19 11.34
CA LYS A 9 -8.20 -15.80 11.81
C LYS A 9 -7.12 -14.87 11.27
N ARG A 10 -5.89 -15.37 11.11
CA ARG A 10 -4.78 -14.62 10.49
C ARG A 10 -5.11 -14.31 9.04
N GLU A 11 -5.48 -15.32 8.27
CA GLU A 11 -5.92 -15.19 6.88
C GLU A 11 -7.08 -14.19 6.75
N ALA A 12 -8.15 -14.37 7.53
CA ALA A 12 -9.29 -13.44 7.52
C ALA A 12 -8.87 -11.99 7.81
N SER A 13 -7.92 -11.77 8.72
CA SER A 13 -7.42 -10.43 9.04
C SER A 13 -6.62 -9.79 7.90
N HIS A 14 -5.82 -10.57 7.17
CA HIS A 14 -5.10 -10.07 6.00
C HIS A 14 -6.06 -9.73 4.86
N HIS A 15 -7.05 -10.58 4.58
CA HIS A 15 -8.09 -10.32 3.58
C HIS A 15 -8.92 -9.08 3.91
N PHE A 16 -9.34 -8.94 5.17
CA PHE A 16 -10.06 -7.76 5.63
C PHE A 16 -9.22 -6.49 5.47
N SER A 17 -7.97 -6.53 5.94
CA SER A 17 -7.07 -5.36 5.85
C SER A 17 -6.78 -4.99 4.40
N PHE A 18 -6.57 -5.96 3.52
CA PHE A 18 -6.39 -5.73 2.08
C PHE A 18 -7.61 -5.04 1.47
N GLY A 19 -8.82 -5.55 1.73
CA GLY A 19 -10.07 -4.95 1.25
C GLY A 19 -10.31 -3.54 1.79
N ALA A 20 -10.07 -3.33 3.09
CA ALA A 20 -10.20 -2.02 3.72
C ALA A 20 -9.25 -0.98 3.11
N ASN A 21 -7.99 -1.37 2.85
CA ASN A 21 -7.02 -0.49 2.20
C ASN A 21 -7.42 -0.14 0.76
N ILE A 22 -7.95 -1.09 -0.01
CA ILE A 22 -8.49 -0.80 -1.35
C ILE A 22 -9.57 0.27 -1.29
N VAL A 23 -10.56 0.11 -0.41
CA VAL A 23 -11.67 1.07 -0.28
C VAL A 23 -11.14 2.45 0.09
N ILE A 24 -10.22 2.55 1.06
CA ILE A 24 -9.64 3.82 1.49
C ILE A 24 -8.85 4.46 0.35
N PHE A 25 -7.93 3.72 -0.28
CA PHE A 25 -7.07 4.23 -1.34
C PHE A 25 -7.85 4.67 -2.57
N VAL A 26 -8.84 3.88 -3.01
CA VAL A 26 -9.72 4.26 -4.12
C VAL A 26 -10.52 5.50 -3.78
N SER A 27 -11.03 5.61 -2.55
CA SER A 27 -11.79 6.79 -2.10
C SER A 27 -10.94 8.07 -2.10
N VAL A 28 -9.70 7.99 -1.63
CA VAL A 28 -8.74 9.10 -1.66
C VAL A 28 -8.38 9.48 -3.10
N LEU A 29 -8.07 8.49 -3.95
CA LEU A 29 -7.76 8.72 -5.35
C LEU A 29 -8.94 9.34 -6.12
N TRP A 30 -10.15 8.84 -5.88
CA TRP A 30 -11.38 9.41 -6.42
C TRP A 30 -11.55 10.87 -6.02
N ARG A 31 -11.35 11.19 -4.74
CA ARG A 31 -11.45 12.56 -4.23
C ARG A 31 -10.46 13.50 -4.94
N ILE A 32 -9.19 13.10 -5.05
CA ILE A 32 -8.15 13.89 -5.72
C ILE A 32 -8.48 14.07 -7.21
N ALA A 33 -8.97 13.02 -7.88
CA ALA A 33 -9.33 13.08 -9.29
C ALA A 33 -10.55 13.97 -9.57
N ALA A 34 -11.57 13.91 -8.69
CA ALA A 34 -12.80 14.67 -8.81
C ALA A 34 -12.60 16.17 -8.53
N GLU A 35 -11.74 16.50 -7.58
CA GLU A 35 -11.47 17.89 -7.16
C GLU A 35 -10.17 18.47 -7.76
N ARG A 36 -9.68 17.87 -8.86
CA ARG A 36 -8.48 18.34 -9.54
C ARG A 36 -8.64 19.79 -10.05
N PRO A 37 -7.57 20.58 -10.13
CA PRO A 37 -7.63 21.95 -10.66
C PRO A 37 -8.13 22.02 -12.13
N GLU A 38 -8.79 23.13 -12.45
CA GLU A 38 -9.33 23.43 -13.78
C GLU A 38 -8.25 23.57 -14.87
N SER A 39 -8.70 23.51 -16.14
CA SER A 39 -7.86 23.65 -17.33
C SER A 39 -7.29 25.07 -17.45
N GLY A 40 -6.16 25.27 -16.80
CA GLY A 40 -5.36 26.50 -16.85
C GLY A 40 -4.04 26.38 -16.06
N ARG A 41 -3.89 25.30 -15.28
CA ARG A 41 -2.68 25.03 -14.50
C ARG A 41 -1.69 24.12 -15.22
N PRO A 42 -0.38 24.22 -14.88
CA PRO A 42 0.62 23.28 -15.34
C PRO A 42 0.21 21.84 -15.07
N CYS A 43 0.47 20.94 -16.02
CA CYS A 43 0.09 19.52 -15.94
C CYS A 43 0.57 18.86 -14.62
N PHE A 44 1.76 19.24 -14.14
CA PHE A 44 2.34 18.74 -12.90
C PHE A 44 1.53 19.09 -11.65
N GLN A 45 0.98 20.32 -11.56
CA GLN A 45 0.12 20.68 -10.42
C GLN A 45 -1.26 20.02 -10.49
N ARG A 46 -1.71 19.68 -11.71
CA ARG A 46 -3.01 19.07 -11.94
C ARG A 46 -3.02 17.57 -11.65
N TRP A 47 -1.99 16.86 -12.12
CA TRP A 47 -1.92 15.39 -12.05
C TRP A 47 -0.87 14.88 -11.07
N GLY A 48 0.12 15.70 -10.69
CA GLY A 48 1.18 15.31 -9.77
C GLY A 48 0.67 14.73 -8.45
N PRO A 49 -0.28 15.38 -7.75
CA PRO A 49 -0.86 14.84 -6.52
C PRO A 49 -1.54 13.49 -6.74
N PHE A 50 -2.28 13.32 -7.84
CA PHE A 50 -2.93 12.05 -8.18
C PHE A 50 -1.91 10.95 -8.46
N ILE A 51 -0.91 11.23 -9.31
CA ILE A 51 0.11 10.25 -9.73
C ILE A 51 0.93 9.80 -8.54
N LEU A 52 1.41 10.73 -7.70
CA LEU A 52 2.15 10.37 -6.49
C LEU A 52 1.29 9.56 -5.53
N THR A 53 0.04 9.98 -5.28
CA THR A 53 -0.85 9.22 -4.39
C THR A 53 -1.08 7.81 -4.93
N PHE A 54 -1.31 7.67 -6.25
CA PHE A 54 -1.53 6.37 -6.90
C PHE A 54 -0.29 5.47 -6.79
N LEU A 55 0.90 6.00 -7.09
CA LEU A 55 2.15 5.25 -6.94
C LEU A 55 2.38 4.82 -5.49
N GLY A 56 2.13 5.71 -4.53
CA GLY A 56 2.21 5.40 -3.11
C GLY A 56 1.27 4.25 -2.72
N CYS A 57 0.01 4.28 -3.17
CA CYS A 57 -0.94 3.20 -2.97
C CYS A 57 -0.42 1.87 -3.53
N CYS A 58 0.07 1.86 -4.78
CA CYS A 58 0.61 0.63 -5.40
C CYS A 58 1.77 0.03 -4.60
N LEU A 59 2.68 0.88 -4.12
CA LEU A 59 3.83 0.44 -3.31
C LEU A 59 3.39 -0.09 -1.94
N VAL A 60 2.43 0.56 -1.26
CA VAL A 60 1.91 0.06 0.02
C VAL A 60 1.18 -1.28 -0.16
N MET A 61 0.42 -1.43 -1.25
CA MET A 61 -0.32 -2.65 -1.54
C MET A 61 0.59 -3.87 -1.78
N TRP A 62 1.86 -3.68 -2.13
CA TRP A 62 2.83 -4.76 -2.31
C TRP A 62 2.89 -5.71 -1.11
N ASP A 63 2.98 -5.18 0.11
CA ASP A 63 3.14 -6.02 1.29
C ASP A 63 1.83 -6.74 1.67
N PHE A 64 0.68 -6.08 1.47
CA PHE A 64 -0.61 -6.76 1.63
C PHE A 64 -0.78 -7.90 0.61
N ILE A 65 -0.39 -7.70 -0.65
CA ILE A 65 -0.43 -8.75 -1.67
C ILE A 65 0.47 -9.93 -1.26
N ARG A 66 1.69 -9.65 -0.78
CA ARG A 66 2.59 -10.70 -0.26
C ARG A 66 1.94 -11.50 0.87
N HIS A 67 1.27 -10.84 1.80
CA HIS A 67 0.55 -11.51 2.90
C HIS A 67 -0.59 -12.40 2.40
N ILE A 68 -1.40 -11.94 1.46
CA ILE A 68 -2.47 -12.75 0.85
C ILE A 68 -1.89 -13.96 0.11
N LEU A 69 -0.83 -13.77 -0.67
CA LEU A 69 -0.17 -14.86 -1.39
C LEU A 69 0.41 -15.91 -0.42
N LEU A 70 0.97 -15.48 0.71
CA LEU A 70 1.52 -16.36 1.73
C LEU A 70 0.42 -17.14 2.47
N ASP A 71 -0.76 -16.54 2.69
CA ASP A 71 -1.88 -17.24 3.31
C ASP A 71 -2.43 -18.40 2.45
N HIS A 72 -2.18 -18.37 1.13
CA HIS A 72 -2.56 -19.45 0.22
C HIS A 72 -1.55 -20.62 0.24
N GLY A 73 -0.73 -20.75 1.29
CA GLY A 73 0.04 -21.96 1.59
C GLY A 73 1.03 -22.38 0.51
N GLY A 74 1.53 -21.42 -0.24
CA GLY A 74 2.50 -21.64 -1.29
C GLY A 74 1.96 -22.13 -2.64
N VAL A 75 0.63 -22.08 -2.86
CA VAL A 75 -0.01 -22.47 -4.14
C VAL A 75 0.59 -21.72 -5.34
N PHE A 76 0.93 -20.44 -5.18
CA PHE A 76 1.50 -19.61 -6.25
C PHE A 76 3.01 -19.43 -6.14
N PHE A 77 3.55 -19.38 -4.92
CA PHE A 77 4.98 -19.17 -4.64
C PHE A 77 5.38 -19.89 -3.36
N PRO A 78 6.55 -20.53 -3.27
CA PRO A 78 7.01 -21.15 -2.03
C PRO A 78 7.01 -20.16 -0.84
N GLU A 79 6.55 -20.61 0.33
CA GLU A 79 6.43 -19.75 1.53
C GLU A 79 7.76 -19.10 1.92
N GLU A 80 8.87 -19.82 1.77
CA GLU A 80 10.24 -19.36 2.01
C GLU A 80 10.64 -18.14 1.16
N VAL A 81 10.05 -17.99 -0.03
CA VAL A 81 10.30 -16.84 -0.91
C VAL A 81 9.51 -15.61 -0.44
N LEU A 82 8.34 -15.81 0.15
CA LEU A 82 7.45 -14.74 0.65
C LEU A 82 7.66 -14.42 2.13
N ALA A 83 8.46 -15.23 2.83
CA ALA A 83 8.76 -15.08 4.26
C ALA A 83 9.48 -13.77 4.53
N MET A 84 9.03 -13.03 5.55
CA MET A 84 9.63 -11.77 5.98
C MET A 84 10.93 -12.00 6.77
N TYR A 85 10.91 -13.01 7.64
CA TYR A 85 11.99 -13.32 8.57
C TYR A 85 12.54 -14.71 8.29
N ARG A 86 13.84 -14.87 8.53
CA ARG A 86 14.53 -16.15 8.62
C ARG A 86 14.34 -16.73 10.02
N ASP A 87 14.72 -17.99 10.21
CA ASP A 87 14.63 -18.68 11.50
C ASP A 87 15.49 -18.05 12.61
N ASP A 88 16.53 -17.29 12.24
CA ASP A 88 17.38 -16.52 13.17
C ASP A 88 16.78 -15.16 13.57
N GLY A 89 15.58 -14.82 13.08
CA GLY A 89 14.91 -13.54 13.30
C GLY A 89 15.38 -12.41 12.37
N GLY A 90 16.37 -12.65 11.52
CA GLY A 90 16.84 -11.69 10.53
C GLY A 90 15.86 -11.49 9.38
N LEU A 91 15.85 -10.30 8.77
CA LEU A 91 15.05 -10.03 7.57
C LEU A 91 15.58 -10.81 6.36
N THR A 92 14.68 -11.44 5.62
CA THR A 92 14.97 -12.00 4.29
C THR A 92 15.13 -10.87 3.26
N THR A 93 15.62 -11.20 2.07
CA THR A 93 15.64 -10.26 0.93
C THR A 93 14.23 -9.74 0.62
N MET A 94 13.22 -10.62 0.64
CA MET A 94 11.83 -10.25 0.44
C MET A 94 11.33 -9.33 1.56
N GLY A 95 11.64 -9.64 2.81
CA GLY A 95 11.30 -8.80 3.96
C GLY A 95 11.88 -7.39 3.85
N ARG A 96 13.15 -7.27 3.46
CA ARG A 96 13.80 -5.96 3.21
C ARG A 96 13.13 -5.21 2.07
N ALA A 97 12.85 -5.88 0.96
CA ALA A 97 12.19 -5.28 -0.21
C ALA A 97 10.78 -4.80 0.15
N SER A 98 9.99 -5.61 0.84
CA SER A 98 8.66 -5.25 1.33
C SER A 98 8.72 -4.07 2.28
N GLN A 99 9.61 -4.09 3.28
CA GLN A 99 9.75 -2.99 4.23
C GLN A 99 10.10 -1.68 3.53
N PHE A 100 11.09 -1.70 2.63
CA PHE A 100 11.47 -0.52 1.86
C PHE A 100 10.30 -0.01 1.01
N THR A 101 9.66 -0.90 0.25
CA THR A 101 8.55 -0.57 -0.65
C THR A 101 7.39 0.03 0.11
N THR A 102 7.01 -0.54 1.27
CA THR A 102 5.90 -0.03 2.09
C THR A 102 6.24 1.32 2.71
N ILE A 103 7.43 1.50 3.28
CA ILE A 103 7.84 2.79 3.88
C ILE A 103 7.88 3.88 2.81
N THR A 104 8.55 3.62 1.69
CA THR A 104 8.62 4.55 0.56
C THR A 104 7.22 4.83 0.01
N GLY A 105 6.38 3.80 -0.10
CA GLY A 105 4.99 3.92 -0.52
C GLY A 105 4.18 4.86 0.38
N PHE A 106 4.29 4.72 1.70
CA PHE A 106 3.63 5.62 2.65
C PHE A 106 4.11 7.06 2.53
N VAL A 107 5.43 7.28 2.41
CA VAL A 107 5.99 8.63 2.24
C VAL A 107 5.48 9.28 0.95
N ILE A 108 5.49 8.54 -0.16
CA ILE A 108 5.00 9.00 -1.46
C ILE A 108 3.49 9.28 -1.42
N PHE A 109 2.71 8.38 -0.82
CA PHE A 109 1.26 8.52 -0.64
C PHE A 109 0.92 9.80 0.14
N LEU A 110 1.53 9.98 1.31
CA LEU A 110 1.30 11.16 2.16
C LEU A 110 1.75 12.45 1.46
N THR A 111 2.87 12.41 0.73
CA THR A 111 3.34 13.57 -0.05
C THR A 111 2.31 13.95 -1.13
N GLY A 112 1.75 12.98 -1.84
CA GLY A 112 0.70 13.21 -2.83
C GLY A 112 -0.56 13.84 -2.21
N VAL A 113 -1.01 13.34 -1.05
CA VAL A 113 -2.18 13.88 -0.33
C VAL A 113 -1.91 15.29 0.20
N ILE A 114 -0.77 15.52 0.86
CA ILE A 114 -0.38 16.85 1.37
C ILE A 114 -0.29 17.85 0.23
N TRP A 115 0.30 17.45 -0.90
CA TRP A 115 0.41 18.31 -2.06
C TRP A 115 -0.97 18.66 -2.65
N PHE A 116 -1.89 17.69 -2.74
CA PHE A 116 -3.27 17.97 -3.13
C PHE A 116 -3.92 19.01 -2.20
N VAL A 117 -3.78 18.86 -0.89
CA VAL A 117 -4.31 19.81 0.10
C VAL A 117 -3.68 21.20 -0.06
N ALA A 118 -2.35 21.29 -0.23
CA ALA A 118 -1.66 22.55 -0.42
C ALA A 118 -2.10 23.29 -1.70
N VAL A 119 -2.24 22.55 -2.81
CA VAL A 119 -2.73 23.09 -4.10
C VAL A 119 -4.20 23.50 -4.03
N ARG A 120 -4.96 23.04 -3.04
CA ARG A 120 -6.31 23.55 -2.76
C ARG A 120 -6.31 24.74 -1.81
N ALA A 121 -5.56 24.67 -0.72
CA ALA A 121 -5.52 25.70 0.32
C ALA A 121 -4.97 27.04 -0.18
N LEU A 122 -4.02 27.03 -1.13
CA LEU A 122 -3.51 28.25 -1.77
C LEU A 122 -4.55 29.01 -2.62
N PHE A 123 -5.76 28.48 -2.77
CA PHE A 123 -6.78 28.99 -3.69
C PHE A 123 -8.19 29.04 -3.08
N LEU A 124 -8.28 28.93 -1.75
CA LEU A 124 -9.40 29.41 -0.94
C LEU A 124 -9.01 30.78 -0.38
#